data_AF-A0A5C2H9K2-F1
#
_entry.id   AF-A0A5C2H9K2-F1
#
_cell.length_a   1.000
_cell.length_b   1.000
_cell.length_c   1.000
_cell.angle_alpha   90.00
_cell.angle_beta   90.00
_cell.angle_gamma   90.00
#
_symmetry.space_group_name_H-M   'P 1'
#
loop_
_entity.id
_entity.type
_entity.pdbx_description
1 polymer ?
#
loop_
_entity_poly.entity_id
_entity_poly.type
_entity_poly.pdbx_seq_one_letter_code
_entity_poly.pdbx_strand_id
1 'polypeptide(L)'
;MLKDFKSITLFPLVMIFARTLKGKKQEYTGFISDDRNELKNKQILEVESINNSFSQNIKSFFDKESPIYDKTLVKFKIDLNVAPELRRGLIQDFLKTIDIYYAMSMLGAKIPNENIYIELDISNQKVNTSNINNLLRYILLAYGSRKVDRVYLSGSFDTRSQKAYETLLSYLNSSKIENYSNSKSLHVITCKNSKQTLDIVWSSGDDIELTDFNTVFNRFGEKITKDIKVSQNPIYALHK
;
A
#
# COMPACT_ATOMS: atom_id res chain seq x y z
N MET A 1 4.68 -25.15 22.90
CA MET A 1 4.95 -26.38 22.13
C MET A 1 3.80 -26.77 21.21
N LEU A 2 2.59 -27.11 21.67
CA LEU A 2 1.43 -27.35 20.77
C LEU A 2 0.86 -26.09 20.09
N LYS A 3 1.08 -24.90 20.69
CA LYS A 3 0.55 -23.61 20.22
C LYS A 3 1.21 -23.10 18.93
N ASP A 4 2.48 -23.43 18.70
CA ASP A 4 3.25 -22.97 17.54
C ASP A 4 3.07 -23.88 16.32
N PHE A 5 2.63 -25.12 16.54
CA PHE A 5 2.49 -26.13 15.48
C PHE A 5 1.37 -25.79 14.48
N LYS A 6 0.27 -25.18 14.93
CA LYS A 6 -0.84 -24.75 14.04
C LYS A 6 -0.44 -23.56 13.15
N SER A 7 0.36 -22.63 13.65
CA SER A 7 0.87 -21.52 12.83
C SER A 7 1.84 -22.03 11.76
N ILE A 8 2.64 -23.05 12.09
CA ILE A 8 3.56 -23.71 11.15
C ILE A 8 2.80 -24.42 10.02
N THR A 9 1.67 -25.08 10.30
CA THR A 9 0.88 -25.77 9.26
C THR A 9 0.07 -24.83 8.38
N LEU A 10 -0.39 -23.68 8.91
CA LEU A 10 -1.14 -22.69 8.15
C LEU A 10 -0.25 -21.82 7.26
N PHE A 11 1.02 -21.64 7.62
CA PHE A 11 1.94 -20.78 6.91
C PHE A 11 2.09 -21.11 5.41
N PRO A 12 2.35 -22.37 4.99
CA PRO A 12 2.43 -22.70 3.56
C PRO A 12 1.14 -22.38 2.80
N LEU A 13 -0.02 -22.64 3.41
CA LEU A 13 -1.33 -22.36 2.81
C LEU A 13 -1.50 -20.85 2.58
N VAL A 14 -1.23 -20.03 3.60
CA VAL A 14 -1.29 -18.56 3.50
C VAL A 14 -0.36 -18.07 2.39
N MET A 15 0.86 -18.61 2.28
CA MET A 15 1.81 -18.22 1.25
C MET A 15 1.36 -18.57 -0.18
N ILE A 16 0.67 -19.71 -0.36
CA ILE A 16 0.08 -20.09 -1.64
C ILE A 16 -1.03 -19.09 -2.01
N PHE A 17 -1.96 -18.83 -1.10
CA PHE A 17 -3.09 -17.93 -1.35
C PHE A 17 -2.66 -16.47 -1.52
N ALA A 18 -1.62 -16.00 -0.83
CA ALA A 18 -1.07 -14.67 -1.01
C ALA A 18 -0.65 -14.41 -2.47
N ARG A 19 -0.13 -15.43 -3.15
CA ARG A 19 0.29 -15.35 -4.56
C ARG A 19 -0.86 -15.46 -5.56
N THR A 20 -1.95 -16.13 -5.21
CA THR A 20 -3.05 -16.43 -6.14
C THR A 20 -4.24 -15.50 -6.01
N LEU A 21 -4.53 -15.03 -4.80
CA LEU A 21 -5.67 -14.14 -4.55
C LEU A 21 -5.38 -12.74 -5.11
N LYS A 22 -6.29 -12.28 -5.96
CA LYS A 22 -6.25 -10.94 -6.56
C LYS A 22 -7.19 -10.00 -5.82
N GLY A 23 -6.72 -8.78 -5.57
CA GLY A 23 -7.59 -7.69 -5.14
C GLY A 23 -8.57 -7.33 -6.26
N LYS A 24 -9.85 -7.18 -5.91
CA LYS A 24 -10.91 -6.92 -6.90
C LYS A 24 -11.34 -5.45 -6.96
N LYS A 25 -11.02 -4.66 -5.93
CA LYS A 25 -11.45 -3.25 -5.86
C LYS A 25 -10.81 -2.44 -6.98
N GLN A 26 -11.60 -1.61 -7.64
CA GLN A 26 -11.13 -0.69 -8.69
C GLN A 26 -11.43 0.74 -8.32
N GLU A 27 -12.60 1.00 -7.76
CA GLU A 27 -13.07 2.34 -7.42
C GLU A 27 -12.76 2.68 -5.97
N TYR A 28 -12.21 3.88 -5.77
CA TYR A 28 -11.77 4.35 -4.48
C TYR A 28 -12.28 5.76 -4.21
N THR A 29 -13.04 5.92 -3.14
CA THR A 29 -13.48 7.23 -2.64
C THR A 29 -12.87 7.46 -1.27
N GLY A 30 -11.84 8.29 -1.15
CA GLY A 30 -11.12 8.51 0.11
C GLY A 30 -10.16 7.37 0.49
N PHE A 31 -9.40 6.84 -0.48
CA PHE A 31 -8.48 5.72 -0.22
C PHE A 31 -7.53 6.00 0.96
N ILE A 32 -7.04 7.23 1.03
CA ILE A 32 -6.31 7.75 2.18
C ILE A 32 -7.30 8.58 3.02
N SER A 33 -7.40 8.29 4.32
CA SER A 33 -8.36 8.95 5.20
C SER A 33 -7.73 9.24 6.56
N ASP A 34 -7.95 10.44 7.07
CA ASP A 34 -7.71 10.77 8.48
C ASP A 34 -8.95 10.51 9.34
N ASP A 35 -10.13 10.35 8.71
CA ASP A 35 -11.37 10.04 9.39
C ASP A 35 -11.44 8.55 9.74
N ARG A 36 -11.47 8.26 11.05
CA ARG A 36 -11.59 6.92 11.63
C ARG A 36 -13.00 6.60 12.14
N ASN A 37 -14.00 7.43 11.86
CA ASN A 37 -15.38 7.22 12.32
C ASN A 37 -15.95 5.88 11.84
N GLU A 38 -15.56 5.41 10.65
CA GLU A 38 -15.98 4.10 10.12
C GLU A 38 -15.48 2.90 10.95
N LEU A 39 -14.50 3.11 11.84
CA LEU A 39 -13.97 2.07 12.73
C LEU A 39 -14.73 2.00 14.06
N LYS A 40 -15.33 3.11 14.52
CA LYS A 40 -15.87 3.22 15.89
C LYS A 40 -17.01 2.23 16.19
N ASN A 41 -17.78 1.85 15.17
CA ASN A 41 -18.94 0.97 15.31
C ASN A 41 -18.67 -0.44 14.75
N LYS A 42 -17.40 -0.81 14.54
CA LYS A 42 -17.00 -2.10 13.98
C LYS A 42 -16.15 -2.89 14.97
N GLN A 43 -16.36 -4.20 15.02
CA GLN A 43 -15.46 -5.14 15.67
C GLN A 43 -14.24 -5.39 14.76
N ILE A 44 -13.16 -4.64 14.99
CA ILE A 44 -11.96 -4.70 14.17
C ILE A 44 -10.98 -5.75 14.71
N LEU A 45 -10.50 -6.64 13.82
CA LEU A 45 -9.29 -7.41 14.10
C LEU A 45 -8.08 -6.50 13.84
N GLU A 46 -7.49 -6.01 14.92
CA GLU A 46 -6.28 -5.21 14.85
C GLU A 46 -5.02 -6.07 15.04
N VAL A 47 -4.05 -5.91 14.15
CA VAL A 47 -2.76 -6.59 14.22
C VAL A 47 -1.62 -5.64 13.85
N GLU A 48 -0.45 -5.84 14.45
CA GLU A 48 0.73 -5.03 14.16
C GLU A 48 1.72 -5.77 13.25
N SER A 49 2.24 -5.06 12.25
CA SER A 49 3.32 -5.49 11.37
C SER A 49 4.53 -4.60 11.60
N ILE A 50 5.52 -5.13 12.32
CA ILE A 50 6.78 -4.43 12.57
C ILE A 50 7.79 -4.93 11.55
N ASN A 51 8.39 -4.03 10.77
CA ASN A 51 9.39 -4.38 9.78
C ASN A 51 8.92 -5.47 8.78
N ASN A 52 7.64 -5.40 8.38
CA ASN A 52 6.99 -6.39 7.50
C ASN A 52 6.88 -7.82 8.08
N SER A 53 7.00 -8.00 9.40
CA SER A 53 6.80 -9.29 10.05
C SER A 53 5.31 -9.58 10.29
N PHE A 54 4.87 -10.81 9.98
CA PHE A 54 3.47 -11.23 10.07
C PHE A 54 3.25 -12.57 10.80
N SER A 55 4.29 -13.39 10.98
CA SER A 55 4.15 -14.79 11.44
C SER A 55 3.44 -14.90 12.80
N GLN A 56 3.75 -13.98 13.71
CA GLN A 56 3.11 -13.87 15.02
C GLN A 56 1.60 -13.58 14.95
N ASN A 57 1.14 -12.97 13.85
CA ASN A 57 -0.26 -12.58 13.68
C ASN A 57 -1.12 -13.70 13.10
N ILE A 58 -0.54 -14.74 12.47
CA ILE A 58 -1.30 -15.83 11.82
C ILE A 58 -2.37 -16.37 12.77
N LYS A 59 -2.03 -16.62 14.03
CA LYS A 59 -2.96 -17.16 15.01
C LYS A 59 -4.22 -16.31 15.14
N SER A 60 -4.09 -14.98 15.17
CA SER A 60 -5.21 -14.05 15.36
C SER A 60 -6.27 -14.17 14.25
N PHE A 61 -5.89 -14.60 13.05
CA PHE A 61 -6.80 -14.79 11.91
C PHE A 61 -7.53 -16.14 11.93
N PHE A 62 -6.99 -17.15 12.61
CA PHE A 62 -7.48 -18.52 12.57
C PHE A 62 -7.88 -19.08 13.94
N ASP A 63 -7.93 -18.24 14.97
CA ASP A 63 -8.39 -18.63 16.30
C ASP A 63 -9.92 -18.83 16.28
N LYS A 64 -10.37 -20.03 16.64
CA LYS A 64 -11.79 -20.39 16.62
C LYS A 64 -12.58 -19.74 17.74
N GLU A 65 -11.89 -19.40 18.83
CA GLU A 65 -12.46 -18.75 20.02
C GLU A 65 -12.56 -17.23 19.86
N SER A 66 -11.99 -16.67 18.79
CA SER A 66 -12.13 -15.25 18.48
C SER A 66 -13.59 -14.89 18.15
N PRO A 67 -14.00 -13.64 18.47
CA PRO A 67 -15.27 -13.12 18.02
C PRO A 67 -15.31 -13.03 16.49
N ILE A 68 -16.50 -12.81 15.94
CA ILE A 68 -16.66 -12.48 14.53
C ILE A 68 -16.25 -11.01 14.38
N TYR A 69 -15.34 -10.74 13.46
CA TYR A 69 -14.90 -9.39 13.15
C TYR A 69 -15.68 -8.83 11.97
N ASP A 70 -15.74 -7.51 11.86
CA ASP A 70 -16.30 -6.79 10.72
C ASP A 70 -15.22 -6.40 9.71
N LYS A 71 -13.96 -6.28 10.14
CA LYS A 71 -12.84 -5.89 9.29
C LYS A 71 -11.51 -6.23 9.92
N THR A 72 -10.48 -6.39 9.10
CA THR A 72 -9.08 -6.41 9.54
C THR A 72 -8.43 -5.04 9.36
N LEU A 73 -7.75 -4.56 10.40
CA LEU A 73 -6.85 -3.41 10.35
C LEU A 73 -5.41 -3.85 10.66
N VAL A 74 -4.50 -3.63 9.71
CA VAL A 74 -3.08 -3.92 9.88
C VAL A 74 -2.30 -2.63 10.12
N LYS A 75 -1.71 -2.50 11.31
CA LYS A 75 -0.84 -1.38 11.67
C LYS A 75 0.60 -1.67 11.31
N PHE A 76 1.10 -1.02 10.26
CA PHE A 76 2.49 -1.13 9.82
C PHE A 76 3.34 -0.07 10.50
N LYS A 77 4.29 -0.49 11.34
CA LYS A 77 5.36 0.39 11.85
C LYS A 77 6.45 0.44 10.79
N ILE A 78 6.54 1.55 10.05
CA ILE A 78 7.44 1.69 8.90
C ILE A 78 8.58 2.68 9.20
N ASP A 79 9.74 2.38 8.63
CA ASP A 79 10.88 3.31 8.60
C ASP A 79 10.95 3.94 7.21
N LEU A 80 10.73 5.25 7.11
CA LEU A 80 10.71 5.96 5.84
C LEU A 80 12.09 6.12 5.20
N ASN A 81 13.16 5.76 5.90
CA ASN A 81 14.50 5.69 5.30
C ASN A 81 14.73 4.39 4.52
N VAL A 82 13.81 3.42 4.63
CA VAL A 82 13.89 2.13 3.95
C VAL A 82 12.84 2.07 2.85
N ALA A 83 13.28 1.80 1.62
CA ALA A 83 12.38 1.63 0.48
C ALA A 83 11.39 0.46 0.71
N PRO A 84 10.10 0.62 0.36
CA PRO A 84 9.09 -0.42 0.61
C PRO A 84 9.31 -1.71 -0.18
N GLU A 85 10.03 -1.64 -1.31
CA GLU A 85 10.39 -2.76 -2.17
C GLU A 85 11.66 -3.50 -1.69
N LEU A 86 12.34 -2.97 -0.66
CA LEU A 86 13.49 -3.66 -0.07
C LEU A 86 13.00 -4.97 0.58
N ARG A 87 13.57 -6.08 0.14
CA ARG A 87 13.24 -7.40 0.66
C ARG A 87 13.84 -7.58 2.06
N ARG A 88 13.03 -8.05 3.00
CA ARG A 88 13.46 -8.48 4.34
C ARG A 88 13.27 -10.00 4.47
N GLY A 89 14.27 -10.67 5.03
CA GLY A 89 14.31 -12.13 5.12
C GLY A 89 14.26 -12.80 3.73
N LEU A 90 13.68 -14.00 3.66
CA LEU A 90 13.77 -14.82 2.46
C LEU A 90 13.18 -14.15 1.21
N ILE A 91 12.02 -13.47 1.26
CA ILE A 91 11.38 -12.93 0.03
C ILE A 91 10.46 -11.70 0.27
N GLN A 92 10.27 -11.17 1.48
CA GLN A 92 9.13 -10.28 1.76
C GLN A 92 9.45 -8.79 1.69
N ASP A 93 8.85 -8.13 0.71
CA ASP A 93 8.73 -6.67 0.64
C ASP A 93 7.36 -6.24 1.19
N PHE A 94 7.09 -4.94 1.23
CA PHE A 94 5.84 -4.41 1.74
C PHE A 94 4.61 -4.93 0.99
N LEU A 95 4.67 -4.98 -0.36
CA LEU A 95 3.55 -5.44 -1.18
C LEU A 95 3.20 -6.92 -0.90
N LYS A 96 4.21 -7.79 -0.81
CA LYS A 96 3.97 -9.19 -0.44
C LYS A 96 3.40 -9.34 0.96
N THR A 97 3.75 -8.42 1.86
CA THR A 97 3.21 -8.44 3.22
C THR A 97 1.73 -8.08 3.22
N ILE A 98 1.32 -7.08 2.41
CA ILE A 98 -0.11 -6.82 2.13
C ILE A 98 -0.79 -8.07 1.56
N ASP A 99 -0.17 -8.72 0.57
CA ASP A 99 -0.73 -9.93 -0.05
C ASP A 99 -0.99 -11.04 0.98
N ILE A 100 -0.09 -11.19 1.95
CA ILE A 100 -0.19 -12.15 3.04
C ILE A 100 -1.32 -11.80 4.00
N TYR A 101 -1.39 -10.56 4.48
CA TYR A 101 -2.48 -10.15 5.37
C TYR A 101 -3.85 -10.23 4.69
N TYR A 102 -3.93 -9.85 3.42
CA TYR A 102 -5.12 -10.03 2.62
C TYR A 102 -5.51 -11.51 2.52
N ALA A 103 -4.56 -12.40 2.21
CA ALA A 103 -4.84 -13.83 2.16
C ALA A 103 -5.31 -14.39 3.51
N MET A 104 -4.71 -13.96 4.62
CA MET A 104 -5.18 -14.36 5.95
C MET A 104 -6.62 -13.86 6.21
N SER A 105 -6.96 -12.62 5.82
CA SER A 105 -8.31 -12.08 5.93
C SER A 105 -9.33 -12.86 5.10
N MET A 106 -8.94 -13.32 3.90
CA MET A 106 -9.80 -14.09 3.00
C MET A 106 -9.98 -15.57 3.39
N LEU A 107 -9.11 -16.08 4.27
CA LEU A 107 -9.14 -17.48 4.73
C LEU A 107 -9.66 -17.61 6.17
N GLY A 108 -9.61 -16.53 6.95
CA GLY A 108 -10.01 -16.53 8.35
C GLY A 108 -11.52 -16.69 8.50
N ALA A 109 -11.97 -17.77 9.13
CA ALA A 109 -13.40 -18.10 9.25
C ALA A 109 -14.22 -17.08 10.07
N LYS A 110 -13.55 -16.24 10.87
CA LYS A 110 -14.15 -15.22 11.73
C LYS A 110 -14.06 -13.81 11.14
N ILE A 111 -13.56 -13.67 9.91
CA ILE A 111 -13.31 -12.39 9.26
C ILE A 111 -14.08 -12.38 7.94
N PRO A 112 -14.67 -11.24 7.53
CA PRO A 112 -15.30 -11.15 6.23
C PRO A 112 -14.25 -11.29 5.13
N ASN A 113 -14.61 -12.02 4.08
CA ASN A 113 -13.77 -12.24 2.91
C ASN A 113 -13.69 -10.98 2.04
N GLU A 114 -13.10 -9.93 2.61
CA GLU A 114 -13.00 -8.60 2.03
C GLU A 114 -11.56 -8.09 2.06
N ASN A 115 -11.34 -6.95 1.40
CA ASN A 115 -10.11 -6.19 1.50
C ASN A 115 -9.81 -5.74 2.94
N ILE A 116 -8.53 -5.52 3.23
CA ILE A 116 -8.07 -5.07 4.55
C ILE A 116 -8.03 -3.54 4.63
N TYR A 117 -8.05 -3.02 5.86
CA TYR A 117 -7.60 -1.67 6.16
C TYR A 117 -6.13 -1.72 6.59
N ILE A 118 -5.39 -0.67 6.30
CA ILE A 118 -4.03 -0.51 6.81
C ILE A 118 -3.86 0.84 7.48
N GLU A 119 -2.94 0.88 8.43
CA GLU A 119 -2.42 2.10 9.03
C GLU A 119 -0.91 2.11 8.83
N LEU A 120 -0.37 3.20 8.29
CA LEU A 120 1.06 3.44 8.19
C LEU A 120 1.49 4.32 9.37
N ASP A 121 2.07 3.69 10.38
CA ASP A 121 2.55 4.36 11.57
C ASP A 121 3.95 4.93 11.37
N ILE A 122 4.00 6.26 11.25
CA ILE A 122 5.21 7.06 11.07
C ILE A 122 5.34 8.11 12.17
N SER A 123 4.64 7.92 13.29
CA SER A 123 4.60 8.88 14.42
C SER A 123 5.98 9.22 14.99
N ASN A 124 6.94 8.30 14.88
CA ASN A 124 8.32 8.47 15.34
C ASN A 124 9.23 9.24 14.35
N GLN A 125 8.72 9.67 13.19
CA GLN A 125 9.51 10.32 12.15
C GLN A 125 8.77 11.52 11.56
N LYS A 126 9.48 12.65 11.36
CA LYS A 126 8.94 13.77 10.57
C LYS A 126 9.12 13.49 9.08
N VAL A 127 8.04 13.53 8.32
CA VAL A 127 8.09 13.39 6.86
C VAL A 127 8.69 14.65 6.26
N ASN A 128 9.74 14.47 5.48
CA ASN A 128 10.48 15.54 4.84
C ASN A 128 10.90 15.16 3.40
N THR A 129 11.56 16.07 2.71
CA THR A 129 11.91 15.90 1.29
C THR A 129 12.78 14.66 1.00
N SER A 130 13.58 14.18 1.96
CA SER A 130 14.45 13.01 1.78
C SER A 130 13.68 11.68 1.82
N ASN A 131 12.60 11.61 2.59
CA ASN A 131 11.91 10.35 2.91
C ASN A 131 10.47 10.26 2.34
N ILE A 132 9.91 11.39 1.89
CA ILE A 132 8.56 11.45 1.30
C ILE A 132 8.37 10.46 0.16
N ASN A 133 9.38 10.22 -0.67
CA ASN A 133 9.28 9.27 -1.79
C ASN A 133 8.94 7.86 -1.34
N ASN A 134 9.53 7.41 -0.23
CA ASN A 134 9.24 6.08 0.31
C ASN A 134 7.81 6.03 0.83
N LEU A 135 7.34 7.06 1.54
CA LEU A 135 5.94 7.14 1.98
C LEU A 135 4.96 7.07 0.80
N LEU A 136 5.18 7.86 -0.27
CA LEU A 136 4.35 7.81 -1.47
C LEU A 136 4.35 6.41 -2.10
N ARG A 137 5.51 5.73 -2.15
CA ARG A 137 5.61 4.35 -2.65
C ARG A 137 4.88 3.33 -1.78
N TYR A 138 4.92 3.44 -0.45
CA TYR A 138 4.11 2.61 0.44
C TYR A 138 2.61 2.75 0.10
N ILE A 139 2.13 3.99 -0.02
CA ILE A 139 0.73 4.28 -0.37
C ILE A 139 0.38 3.74 -1.76
N LEU A 140 1.24 3.97 -2.75
CA LEU A 140 1.01 3.53 -4.14
C LEU A 140 1.01 2.00 -4.27
N LEU A 141 1.89 1.29 -3.56
CA LEU A 141 1.88 -0.17 -3.53
C LEU A 141 0.60 -0.71 -2.89
N ALA A 142 0.14 -0.09 -1.80
CA ALA A 142 -1.13 -0.44 -1.18
C ALA A 142 -2.31 -0.20 -2.14
N TYR A 143 -2.32 0.95 -2.82
CA TYR A 143 -3.35 1.31 -3.80
C TYR A 143 -3.36 0.31 -4.98
N GLY A 144 -2.20 0.14 -5.64
CA GLY A 144 -2.04 -0.74 -6.80
C GLY A 144 -2.33 -2.22 -6.51
N SER A 145 -2.19 -2.66 -5.25
CA SER A 145 -2.53 -4.04 -4.84
C SER A 145 -4.00 -4.40 -5.06
N ARG A 146 -4.90 -3.41 -5.01
CA ARG A 146 -6.36 -3.58 -5.00
C ARG A 146 -6.91 -4.42 -3.84
N LYS A 147 -6.06 -4.72 -2.83
CA LYS A 147 -6.32 -5.56 -1.65
C LYS A 147 -6.56 -4.75 -0.38
N VAL A 148 -6.30 -3.44 -0.45
CA VAL A 148 -6.51 -2.48 0.64
C VAL A 148 -7.70 -1.60 0.29
N ASP A 149 -8.58 -1.36 1.26
CA ASP A 149 -9.72 -0.45 1.12
C ASP A 149 -9.41 0.97 1.59
N ARG A 150 -8.63 1.09 2.66
CA ARG A 150 -8.30 2.33 3.37
C ARG A 150 -6.86 2.32 3.85
N VAL A 151 -6.21 3.47 3.75
CA VAL A 151 -4.92 3.78 4.37
C VAL A 151 -5.14 4.91 5.37
N TYR A 152 -4.88 4.62 6.64
CA TYR A 152 -4.77 5.63 7.69
C TYR A 152 -3.29 6.01 7.88
N LEU A 153 -3.02 7.27 8.18
CA LEU A 153 -1.67 7.77 8.44
C LEU A 153 -1.60 8.35 9.85
N SER A 154 -0.50 8.09 10.57
CA SER A 154 -0.16 8.77 11.82
C SER A 154 1.21 9.41 11.68
N GLY A 155 1.26 10.74 11.50
CA GLY A 155 2.51 11.43 11.23
C GLY A 155 2.37 12.93 11.09
N SER A 156 3.52 13.61 11.02
CA SER A 156 3.60 15.04 10.70
C SER A 156 4.50 15.28 9.51
N PHE A 157 4.16 16.31 8.72
CA PHE A 157 4.82 16.66 7.47
C PHE A 157 5.49 18.03 7.59
N ASP A 158 6.64 18.22 6.94
CA ASP A 158 7.06 19.57 6.54
C ASP A 158 6.18 20.11 5.40
N THR A 159 6.24 21.42 5.17
CA THR A 159 5.40 22.09 4.16
C THR A 159 5.55 21.50 2.76
N ARG A 160 6.78 21.13 2.37
CA ARG A 160 7.05 20.63 1.02
C ARG A 160 6.55 19.19 0.83
N SER A 161 6.66 18.38 1.87
CA SER A 161 6.20 16.99 1.89
C SER A 161 4.69 16.90 2.00
N GLN A 162 4.07 17.84 2.72
CA GLN A 162 2.62 18.04 2.73
C GLN A 162 2.10 18.29 1.31
N LYS A 163 2.74 19.20 0.55
CA LYS A 163 2.39 19.45 -0.87
C LYS A 163 2.45 18.19 -1.72
N ALA A 164 3.48 17.36 -1.54
CA ALA A 164 3.62 16.11 -2.29
C ALA A 164 2.52 15.09 -1.93
N TYR A 165 2.21 14.98 -0.64
CA TYR A 165 1.13 14.14 -0.14
C TYR A 165 -0.24 14.57 -0.68
N GLU A 166 -0.56 15.87 -0.62
CA GLU A 166 -1.79 16.45 -1.16
C GLU A 166 -1.89 16.28 -2.68
N THR A 167 -0.77 16.41 -3.39
CA THR A 167 -0.70 16.13 -4.83
C THR A 167 -1.10 14.68 -5.11
N LEU A 168 -0.52 13.71 -4.42
CA LEU A 168 -0.90 12.30 -4.55
C LEU A 168 -2.38 12.09 -4.23
N LEU A 169 -2.86 12.66 -3.12
CA LEU A 169 -4.25 12.56 -2.68
C LEU A 169 -5.22 13.06 -3.76
N SER A 170 -4.88 14.15 -4.46
CA SER A 170 -5.70 14.71 -5.53
C SER A 170 -5.88 13.77 -6.74
N TYR A 171 -4.92 12.86 -6.97
CA TYR A 171 -5.00 11.86 -8.04
C TYR A 171 -5.66 10.56 -7.58
N LEU A 172 -5.48 10.15 -6.32
CA LEU A 172 -6.02 8.90 -5.80
C LEU A 172 -7.46 9.01 -5.29
N ASN A 173 -7.91 10.20 -4.90
CA ASN A 173 -9.27 10.38 -4.42
C ASN A 173 -10.28 10.32 -5.56
N SER A 174 -11.33 9.51 -5.35
CA SER A 174 -12.42 9.32 -6.31
C SER A 174 -11.91 8.88 -7.68
N SER A 175 -10.91 8.00 -7.68
CA SER A 175 -10.32 7.44 -8.89
C SER A 175 -10.50 5.94 -8.99
N LYS A 176 -10.41 5.46 -10.22
CA LYS A 176 -10.51 4.07 -10.61
C LYS A 176 -9.15 3.55 -11.06
N ILE A 177 -8.69 2.43 -10.49
CA ILE A 177 -7.52 1.71 -10.99
C ILE A 177 -7.93 0.90 -12.22
N GLU A 178 -7.35 1.24 -13.37
CA GLU A 178 -7.48 0.44 -14.58
C GLU A 178 -6.46 -0.70 -14.57
N ASN A 179 -5.20 -0.40 -14.24
CA ASN A 179 -4.14 -1.38 -14.21
C ASN A 179 -3.05 -1.05 -13.19
N TYR A 180 -2.42 -2.10 -12.66
CA TYR A 180 -1.14 -2.00 -11.97
C TYR A 180 -0.20 -3.05 -12.55
N SER A 181 0.97 -2.60 -12.99
CA SER A 181 2.04 -3.48 -13.45
C SER A 181 3.34 -3.19 -12.71
N ASN A 182 4.06 -4.28 -12.42
CA ASN A 182 5.44 -4.24 -11.99
C ASN A 182 6.24 -5.15 -12.92
N SER A 183 7.22 -4.57 -13.64
CA SER A 183 8.15 -5.32 -14.48
C SER A 183 9.58 -4.91 -14.15
N LYS A 184 10.39 -5.89 -13.70
CA LYS A 184 11.73 -5.68 -13.14
C LYS A 184 11.69 -4.74 -11.94
N SER A 185 12.02 -3.47 -12.14
CA SER A 185 11.99 -2.41 -11.14
C SER A 185 10.98 -1.31 -11.47
N LEU A 186 10.36 -1.34 -12.65
CA LEU A 186 9.43 -0.32 -13.11
C LEU A 186 8.02 -0.62 -12.61
N HIS A 187 7.45 0.32 -11.87
CA HIS A 187 6.08 0.28 -11.41
C HIS A 187 5.26 1.32 -12.17
N VAL A 188 4.09 0.88 -12.64
CA VAL A 188 3.12 1.73 -13.35
C VAL A 188 1.73 1.44 -12.80
N ILE A 189 1.06 2.48 -12.29
CA ILE A 189 -0.36 2.44 -11.95
C ILE A 189 -1.09 3.36 -12.91
N THR A 190 -1.94 2.78 -13.75
CA THR A 190 -2.86 3.53 -14.60
C THR A 190 -4.16 3.74 -13.85
N CYS A 191 -4.49 4.99 -13.56
CA CYS A 191 -5.75 5.35 -12.91
C CYS A 191 -6.50 6.43 -13.69
N LYS A 192 -7.83 6.41 -13.51
CA LYS A 192 -8.75 7.36 -14.12
C LYS A 192 -9.53 8.07 -13.02
N ASN A 193 -9.49 9.39 -13.01
CA ASN A 193 -10.41 10.20 -12.21
C ASN A 193 -11.44 10.86 -13.15
N SER A 194 -12.35 11.66 -12.59
CA SER A 194 -13.40 12.33 -13.38
C SER A 194 -12.88 13.29 -14.45
N LYS A 195 -11.62 13.72 -14.35
CA LYS A 195 -11.01 14.73 -15.24
C LYS A 195 -10.13 14.10 -16.31
N GLN A 196 -9.39 13.05 -15.97
CA GLN A 196 -8.32 12.53 -16.81
C GLN A 196 -7.91 11.10 -16.44
N THR A 197 -7.25 10.45 -17.40
CA THR A 197 -6.47 9.24 -17.16
C THR A 197 -5.00 9.63 -16.98
N LEU A 198 -4.32 8.99 -16.03
CA LEU A 198 -2.89 9.17 -15.82
C LEU A 198 -2.19 7.87 -15.46
N ASP A 199 -0.89 7.83 -15.74
CA ASP A 199 0.03 6.84 -15.20
C ASP A 199 0.83 7.45 -14.03
N ILE A 200 0.88 6.73 -12.92
CA ILE A 200 1.80 7.00 -11.82
C ILE A 200 2.96 6.03 -11.95
N VAL A 201 4.17 6.57 -12.12
CA VAL A 201 5.35 5.81 -12.52
C VAL A 201 6.50 6.03 -11.56
N TRP A 202 7.17 4.96 -11.16
CA TRP A 202 8.44 5.01 -10.41
C TRP A 202 9.29 3.77 -10.69
N SER A 203 10.60 3.89 -10.44
CA SER A 203 11.56 2.79 -10.49
C SER A 203 12.03 2.48 -9.08
N SER A 204 12.06 1.20 -8.71
CA SER A 204 12.72 0.73 -7.49
C SER A 204 14.21 0.42 -7.67
N GLY A 205 14.72 0.57 -8.90
CA GLY A 205 16.11 0.29 -9.29
C GLY A 205 16.72 1.49 -10.01
N ASP A 206 17.38 1.23 -11.13
CA ASP A 206 18.06 2.28 -11.91
C ASP A 206 17.08 3.27 -12.54
N ASP A 207 17.62 4.45 -12.87
CA ASP A 207 16.90 5.47 -13.61
C ASP A 207 16.65 5.01 -15.04
N ILE A 208 15.40 5.19 -15.51
CA ILE A 208 14.97 4.81 -16.85
C ILE A 208 14.57 6.10 -17.57
N GLU A 209 15.25 6.40 -18.67
CA GLU A 209 14.87 7.51 -19.53
C GLU A 209 13.58 7.19 -20.28
N LEU A 210 12.68 8.17 -20.34
CA LEU A 210 11.40 8.04 -21.03
C LEU A 210 11.36 8.96 -22.22
N THR A 211 11.03 8.41 -23.38
CA THR A 211 10.96 9.16 -24.64
C THR A 211 9.55 9.64 -25.00
N ASP A 212 8.49 9.03 -24.45
CA ASP A 212 7.13 9.16 -25.01
C ASP A 212 6.02 9.48 -23.99
N PHE A 213 6.15 10.57 -23.20
CA PHE A 213 5.03 11.12 -22.44
C PHE A 213 4.68 12.55 -22.85
N ASN A 214 3.39 12.88 -22.90
CA ASN A 214 2.92 14.21 -23.29
C ASN A 214 3.15 15.24 -22.17
N THR A 215 2.40 15.12 -21.08
CA THR A 215 2.48 16.04 -19.94
C THR A 215 2.82 15.25 -18.70
N VAL A 216 4.00 15.53 -18.12
CA VAL A 216 4.49 14.88 -16.91
C VAL A 216 4.61 15.89 -15.79
N PHE A 217 4.20 15.49 -14.60
CA PHE A 217 4.34 16.25 -13.36
C PHE A 217 5.23 15.48 -12.38
N ASN A 218 6.03 16.22 -11.61
CA ASN A 218 6.75 15.64 -10.48
C ASN A 218 5.80 15.37 -9.31
N ARG A 219 6.31 14.70 -8.26
CA ARG A 219 5.58 14.44 -7.01
C ARG A 219 4.97 15.66 -6.32
N PHE A 220 5.40 16.88 -6.65
CA PHE A 220 4.90 18.13 -6.09
C PHE A 220 3.86 18.81 -7.00
N GLY A 221 3.45 18.18 -8.10
CA GLY A 221 2.47 18.71 -9.04
C GLY A 221 3.04 19.76 -10.01
N GLU A 222 4.37 19.84 -10.13
CA GLU A 222 5.03 20.79 -11.03
C GLU A 222 5.34 20.11 -12.37
N LYS A 223 5.03 20.80 -13.47
CA LYS A 223 5.22 20.27 -14.83
C LYS A 223 6.72 20.13 -15.14
N ILE A 224 7.11 18.96 -15.64
CA ILE A 224 8.47 18.66 -16.13
C ILE A 224 8.46 18.80 -17.66
N THR A 225 9.43 19.53 -18.21
CA THR A 225 9.50 19.83 -19.66
C THR A 225 10.77 19.33 -20.34
N LYS A 226 11.76 18.89 -19.59
CA LYS A 226 13.06 18.39 -20.07
C LYS A 226 13.55 17.26 -19.15
N ASP A 227 14.40 16.40 -19.68
CA ASP A 227 15.13 15.36 -18.93
C ASP A 227 14.22 14.48 -18.05
N ILE A 228 13.08 14.04 -18.62
CA ILE A 228 12.13 13.19 -17.90
C ILE A 228 12.76 11.81 -17.67
N LYS A 229 12.99 11.50 -16.39
CA LYS A 229 13.53 10.21 -15.94
C LYS A 229 12.58 9.55 -14.96
N VAL A 230 12.27 8.28 -15.17
CA VAL A 230 11.73 7.45 -14.09
C VAL A 230 12.87 7.19 -13.13
N SER A 231 12.66 7.56 -11.87
CA SER A 231 13.57 7.31 -10.77
C SER A 231 12.77 6.76 -9.59
N GLN A 232 13.39 6.71 -8.42
CA GLN A 232 12.71 6.41 -7.15
C GLN A 232 11.68 7.47 -6.75
N ASN A 233 11.67 8.63 -7.40
CA ASN A 233 10.64 9.66 -7.22
C ASN A 233 9.43 9.30 -8.09
N PRO A 234 8.23 9.13 -7.50
CA PRO A 234 7.02 9.01 -8.31
C PRO A 234 6.80 10.24 -9.18
N ILE A 235 6.43 9.99 -10.44
CA ILE A 235 5.98 11.00 -11.41
C ILE A 235 4.56 10.67 -11.87
N TYR A 236 3.85 11.69 -12.37
CA TYR A 236 2.49 11.58 -12.87
C TYR A 236 2.46 11.96 -14.34
N ALA A 237 2.12 11.03 -15.22
CA ALA A 237 2.06 11.26 -16.65
C ALA A 237 0.61 11.22 -17.14
N LEU A 238 0.12 12.34 -17.67
CA LEU A 238 -1.25 12.43 -18.18
C LEU A 238 -1.36 11.84 -19.58
N HIS A 239 -2.43 11.09 -19.79
CA HIS A 239 -2.84 10.65 -21.13
C HIS A 239 -3.48 11.81 -21.89
N LYS A 240 -3.50 11.71 -23.22
CA LYS A 240 -4.22 12.65 -24.10
C LYS A 240 -5.71 12.37 -24.08
#